data_AF-A0A952WXU8-F1
#
_entry.id   AF-A0A952WXU8-F1
#
_cell.length_a   1.000
_cell.length_b   1.000
_cell.length_c   1.000
_cell.angle_alpha   90.00
_cell.angle_beta   90.00
_cell.angle_gamma   90.00
#
_symmetry.space_group_name_H-M   'P 1'
#
loop_
_entity.id
_entity.type
_entity.pdbx_description
1 polymer ?
#
loop_
_entity_poly.entity_id
_entity_poly.type
_entity_poly.pdbx_seq_one_letter_code
_entity_poly.pdbx_strand_id
1 'polypeptide(L)'
;MAHSTQHSDPPSGFAWSSLWSTPWLWSVALTVGFYSALPHLPAGREQAERYFCGHPVSYLQAGLFFLALCDLAGKGWRLRRDRKALAGLPLSSLMPTGADRSTFARDTLLARCHGLSRGLQATAWGRRLRDLALLASGSSAERMDENVAELASVEEDRFHDSYSLLNTVIWAIPITGFLGTVLGITIAIAHITPEQLDRSLGEVTGGLAVAFDTTAVALVQSLFLVFCQWSVKAGGGRVLADVDAMSRVLARSLASGGPASPLEEAQSLAAQALVDRTEVLLDQQTRAWNTSVEQLRERWANTLEAHRDQLSQSLTDGAADTWADHRDSLAAARTEFVDAYREVSRQLADSLAQSEAARQRHEELLSSQSQAFWASFDARWRAEQSARDTAQEAWSRDIAERLAAWQTEMRTLVETAGAQMQVLQDQTRLLGRVVEQEEQLVGVQQRLTANLEAVRAAEAFEQTLHSLNAAVHLLTARHAARAA
;
A
#
# COMPACT_ATOMS: atom_id res chain seq x y z
N MET A 1 -44.76 -34.01 -75.16
CA MET A 1 -45.70 -34.10 -74.02
C MET A 1 -45.86 -35.55 -73.62
N ALA A 2 -45.14 -35.98 -72.58
CA ALA A 2 -45.39 -37.21 -71.83
C ALA A 2 -44.71 -37.05 -70.47
N HIS A 3 -45.48 -36.59 -69.48
CA HIS A 3 -45.06 -36.53 -68.08
C HIS A 3 -45.19 -37.93 -67.48
N SER A 4 -44.08 -38.55 -67.08
CA SER A 4 -44.09 -39.68 -66.16
C SER A 4 -43.97 -39.16 -64.73
N THR A 5 -44.98 -39.50 -63.94
CA THR A 5 -45.18 -39.17 -62.54
C THR A 5 -44.18 -39.88 -61.65
N GLN A 6 -43.36 -39.11 -60.93
CA GLN A 6 -42.49 -39.59 -59.86
C GLN A 6 -43.33 -39.83 -58.60
N HIS A 7 -43.51 -41.10 -58.24
CA HIS A 7 -44.12 -41.53 -56.98
C HIS A 7 -43.15 -41.20 -55.84
N SER A 8 -43.51 -40.24 -54.99
CA SER A 8 -42.83 -39.94 -53.74
C SER A 8 -43.37 -40.85 -52.63
N ASP A 9 -42.58 -41.81 -52.17
CA ASP A 9 -42.86 -42.56 -50.95
C ASP A 9 -42.81 -41.62 -49.72
N PRO A 10 -43.66 -41.82 -48.70
CA PRO A 10 -43.69 -40.96 -47.51
C PRO A 10 -42.48 -41.21 -46.59
N PRO A 11 -42.06 -40.22 -45.78
CA PRO A 11 -40.92 -40.35 -44.88
C PRO A 11 -41.23 -41.40 -43.79
N SER A 12 -40.46 -42.48 -43.80
CA SER A 12 -40.48 -43.55 -42.80
C SER A 12 -40.36 -42.99 -41.38
N GLY A 13 -41.27 -43.44 -40.50
CA GLY A 13 -41.34 -43.03 -39.11
C GLY A 13 -40.02 -43.21 -38.33
N PHE A 14 -39.85 -42.36 -37.32
CA PHE A 14 -38.74 -42.33 -36.37
C PHE A 14 -38.50 -43.73 -35.79
N ALA A 15 -37.52 -44.45 -36.33
CA ALA A 15 -37.23 -45.83 -35.95
C ALA A 15 -36.60 -45.85 -34.57
N TRP A 16 -37.36 -46.21 -33.54
CA TRP A 16 -36.91 -46.36 -32.15
C TRP A 16 -35.67 -47.25 -32.00
N SER A 17 -35.40 -48.14 -32.95
CA SER A 17 -34.16 -48.96 -33.00
C SER A 17 -32.88 -48.15 -33.23
N SER A 18 -32.95 -46.92 -33.76
CA SER A 18 -31.76 -46.06 -33.95
C SER A 18 -31.34 -45.36 -32.65
N LEU A 19 -32.29 -45.05 -31.76
CA LEU A 19 -32.00 -44.45 -30.45
C LEU A 19 -31.08 -45.36 -29.62
N TRP A 20 -31.37 -46.66 -29.56
CA TRP A 20 -30.54 -47.64 -28.84
C TRP A 20 -29.11 -47.81 -29.39
N SER A 21 -28.87 -47.37 -30.63
CA SER A 21 -27.55 -47.40 -31.26
C SER A 21 -26.75 -46.11 -31.09
N THR A 22 -27.32 -45.11 -30.42
CA THR A 22 -26.70 -43.78 -30.28
C THR A 22 -25.81 -43.76 -29.03
N PRO A 23 -24.49 -43.49 -29.15
CA PRO A 23 -23.55 -43.48 -28.02
C PRO A 23 -23.94 -42.52 -26.88
N TRP A 24 -24.66 -41.45 -27.21
CA TRP A 24 -25.10 -40.41 -26.29
C TRP A 24 -26.11 -40.89 -25.22
N LEU A 25 -27.00 -41.83 -25.56
CA LEU A 25 -27.95 -42.35 -24.58
C LEU A 25 -27.26 -43.24 -23.56
N TRP A 26 -26.33 -44.08 -24.03
CA TRP A 26 -25.53 -44.95 -23.18
C TRP A 26 -24.55 -44.16 -22.32
N SER A 27 -23.98 -43.05 -22.82
CA SER A 27 -23.11 -42.20 -22.01
C SER A 27 -23.86 -41.51 -20.88
N VAL A 28 -25.06 -40.98 -21.13
CA VAL A 28 -25.92 -40.39 -20.09
C VAL A 28 -26.31 -41.46 -19.07
N ALA A 29 -26.76 -42.64 -19.52
CA ALA A 29 -27.10 -43.74 -18.62
C ALA A 29 -25.90 -44.19 -17.76
N LEU A 30 -24.69 -44.24 -18.34
CA LEU A 30 -23.47 -44.64 -17.63
C LEU A 30 -23.02 -43.56 -16.65
N THR A 31 -23.20 -42.28 -16.98
CA THR A 31 -22.91 -41.15 -16.08
C THR A 31 -23.87 -41.15 -14.89
N VAL A 32 -25.18 -41.30 -15.14
CA VAL A 32 -26.20 -41.40 -14.06
C VAL A 32 -25.96 -42.66 -13.22
N GLY A 33 -25.64 -43.78 -13.86
CA GLY A 33 -25.27 -45.03 -13.19
C GLY A 33 -24.05 -44.86 -12.27
N PHE A 34 -23.02 -44.17 -12.75
CA PHE A 34 -21.82 -43.88 -11.95
C PHE A 34 -22.16 -43.04 -10.71
N TYR A 35 -22.90 -41.93 -10.87
CA TYR A 35 -23.25 -41.07 -9.74
C TYR A 35 -24.29 -41.68 -8.78
N SER A 36 -25.16 -42.58 -9.26
CA SER A 36 -26.08 -43.32 -8.38
C SER A 36 -25.42 -44.47 -7.62
N ALA A 37 -24.35 -45.05 -8.19
CA ALA A 37 -23.52 -46.05 -7.53
C ALA A 37 -22.51 -45.44 -6.55
N LEU A 38 -22.11 -44.18 -6.74
CA LEU A 38 -21.13 -43.47 -5.93
C LEU A 38 -21.37 -43.57 -4.40
N PRO A 39 -22.60 -43.39 -3.87
CA PRO A 39 -22.88 -43.48 -2.44
C PRO A 39 -22.72 -44.88 -1.86
N HIS A 40 -22.76 -45.92 -2.71
CA HIS A 40 -22.73 -47.33 -2.33
C HIS A 40 -21.32 -47.95 -2.43
N LEU A 41 -20.28 -47.15 -2.68
CA LEU A 41 -18.91 -47.66 -2.79
C LEU A 41 -18.40 -48.19 -1.44
N PRO A 42 -17.90 -49.45 -1.38
CA PRO A 42 -17.46 -50.08 -0.13
C PRO A 42 -16.09 -49.55 0.37
N ALA A 43 -15.29 -48.93 -0.50
CA ALA A 43 -14.00 -48.33 -0.18
C ALA A 43 -13.73 -47.14 -1.10
N GLY A 44 -12.96 -46.16 -0.63
CA GLY A 44 -12.55 -45.01 -1.45
C GLY A 44 -13.63 -43.95 -1.70
N ARG A 45 -14.75 -44.00 -0.97
CA ARG A 45 -15.91 -43.12 -1.18
C ARG A 45 -15.56 -41.64 -1.00
N GLU A 46 -14.87 -41.30 0.08
CA GLU A 46 -14.49 -39.92 0.38
C GLU A 46 -13.58 -39.32 -0.71
N GLN A 47 -12.64 -40.12 -1.23
CA GLN A 47 -11.80 -39.71 -2.35
C GLN A 47 -12.62 -39.54 -3.63
N ALA A 48 -13.55 -40.46 -3.92
CA ALA A 48 -14.39 -40.38 -5.11
C ALA A 48 -15.34 -39.17 -5.07
N GLU A 49 -15.95 -38.88 -3.92
CA GLU A 49 -16.77 -37.68 -3.71
C GLU A 49 -15.92 -36.40 -3.87
N ARG A 50 -14.70 -36.37 -3.31
CA ARG A 50 -13.77 -35.25 -3.49
C ARG A 50 -13.43 -34.97 -4.95
N TYR A 51 -13.09 -36.01 -5.72
CA TYR A 51 -12.63 -35.85 -7.11
C TYR A 51 -13.76 -35.64 -8.13
N PHE A 52 -14.94 -36.25 -7.93
CA PHE A 52 -16.03 -36.25 -8.90
C PHE A 52 -17.25 -35.40 -8.52
N CYS A 53 -17.32 -34.92 -7.27
CA CYS A 53 -18.41 -34.07 -6.77
C CYS A 53 -17.93 -32.73 -6.19
N GLY A 54 -16.63 -32.46 -6.17
CA GLY A 54 -16.08 -31.24 -5.56
C GLY A 54 -16.46 -29.93 -6.25
N HIS A 55 -16.81 -29.97 -7.55
CA HIS A 55 -17.15 -28.77 -8.33
C HIS A 55 -18.08 -29.08 -9.51
N PRO A 56 -18.98 -28.17 -9.97
CA PRO A 56 -19.85 -28.40 -11.14
C PRO A 56 -19.10 -28.85 -12.41
N VAL A 57 -17.87 -28.36 -12.59
CA VAL A 57 -17.00 -28.74 -13.72
C VAL A 57 -16.59 -30.21 -13.67
N SER A 58 -16.44 -30.80 -12.47
CA SER A 58 -16.10 -32.22 -12.33
C SER A 58 -17.21 -33.15 -12.86
N TYR A 59 -18.48 -32.73 -12.74
CA TYR A 59 -19.62 -33.44 -13.35
C TYR A 59 -19.60 -33.39 -14.87
N LEU A 60 -19.32 -32.21 -15.44
CA LEU A 60 -19.18 -32.05 -16.89
C LEU A 60 -18.03 -32.92 -17.42
N GLN A 61 -16.89 -32.89 -16.73
CA GLN A 61 -15.71 -33.67 -17.07
C GLN A 61 -15.98 -35.18 -17.04
N ALA A 62 -16.66 -35.68 -16.00
CA ALA A 62 -17.07 -37.08 -15.91
C ALA A 62 -18.03 -37.46 -17.06
N GLY A 63 -18.99 -36.58 -17.40
CA GLY A 63 -19.90 -36.78 -18.52
C GLY A 63 -19.17 -36.87 -19.86
N LEU A 64 -18.22 -35.97 -20.14
CA LEU A 64 -17.38 -36.01 -21.34
C LEU A 64 -16.52 -37.28 -21.39
N PHE A 65 -15.96 -37.69 -20.25
CA PHE A 65 -15.18 -38.92 -20.14
C PHE A 65 -16.02 -40.15 -20.50
N PHE A 66 -17.22 -40.30 -19.93
CA PHE A 66 -18.10 -41.43 -20.22
C PHE A 66 -18.66 -41.40 -21.64
N LEU A 67 -18.89 -40.21 -22.21
CA LEU A 67 -19.24 -40.04 -23.62
C LEU A 67 -18.14 -40.60 -24.53
N ALA A 68 -16.89 -40.17 -24.32
CA ALA A 68 -15.75 -40.64 -25.09
C ALA A 68 -15.52 -42.16 -24.91
N LEU A 69 -15.62 -42.64 -23.66
CA LEU A 69 -15.45 -44.05 -23.35
C LEU A 69 -16.51 -44.92 -24.03
N CYS A 70 -17.76 -44.47 -24.04
CA CYS A 70 -18.87 -45.20 -24.64
C CYS A 70 -18.76 -45.26 -26.18
N ASP A 71 -18.45 -44.13 -26.82
CA ASP A 71 -18.21 -44.09 -28.27
C ASP A 71 -17.05 -45.02 -28.66
N LEU A 72 -15.96 -44.96 -27.90
CA LEU A 72 -14.80 -45.79 -28.12
C LEU A 72 -15.09 -47.29 -27.90
N ALA A 73 -15.86 -47.64 -26.87
CA ALA A 73 -16.30 -49.02 -26.64
C ALA A 73 -17.19 -49.53 -27.78
N GLY A 74 -18.07 -48.68 -28.32
CA GLY A 74 -18.88 -48.98 -29.50
C GLY A 74 -18.03 -49.26 -30.74
N LYS A 75 -17.01 -48.44 -31.00
CA LYS A 75 -16.03 -48.67 -32.08
C LYS A 75 -15.23 -49.96 -31.86
N GLY A 76 -14.78 -50.22 -30.63
CA GLY A 76 -14.08 -51.46 -30.28
C GLY A 76 -14.95 -52.71 -30.48
N TRP A 77 -16.26 -52.63 -30.15
CA TRP A 77 -17.20 -53.71 -30.41
C TRP A 77 -17.41 -53.94 -31.91
N ARG A 78 -17.58 -52.86 -32.69
CA ARG A 78 -17.69 -52.93 -34.15
C ARG A 78 -16.45 -53.57 -34.77
N LEU A 79 -15.25 -53.18 -34.33
CA LEU A 79 -13.99 -53.77 -34.76
C LEU A 79 -13.92 -55.28 -34.49
N ARG A 80 -14.37 -55.72 -33.31
CA ARG A 80 -14.47 -57.16 -33.00
C ARG A 80 -15.45 -57.88 -33.93
N ARG A 81 -16.56 -57.25 -34.31
CA ARG A 81 -17.50 -57.80 -35.29
C ARG A 81 -16.87 -57.88 -36.68
N ASP A 82 -16.17 -56.84 -37.13
CA ASP A 82 -15.48 -56.82 -38.42
C ASP A 82 -14.41 -57.93 -38.50
N ARG A 83 -13.62 -58.09 -37.43
CA ARG A 83 -12.63 -59.16 -37.35
C ARG A 83 -13.25 -60.56 -37.38
N LYS A 84 -14.37 -60.78 -36.67
CA LYS A 84 -15.12 -62.04 -36.72
C LYS A 84 -15.73 -62.29 -38.10
N ALA A 85 -16.21 -61.24 -38.77
CA ALA A 85 -16.77 -61.34 -40.11
C ALA A 85 -15.69 -61.73 -41.14
N LEU A 86 -14.50 -61.12 -41.03
CA LEU A 86 -13.37 -61.44 -41.89
C LEU A 86 -12.93 -62.90 -41.75
N ALA A 87 -12.91 -63.43 -40.52
CA ALA A 87 -12.62 -64.84 -40.24
C ALA A 87 -13.76 -65.78 -40.68
N GLY A 88 -15.02 -65.34 -40.60
CA GLY A 88 -16.20 -66.15 -40.91
C GLY A 88 -16.58 -66.23 -42.39
N LEU A 89 -16.08 -65.31 -43.22
CA LEU A 89 -16.30 -65.26 -44.68
C LEU A 89 -14.96 -65.40 -45.43
N PRO A 90 -14.34 -66.60 -45.41
CA PRO A 90 -13.10 -66.83 -46.14
C PRO A 90 -13.34 -66.66 -47.64
N LEU A 91 -12.33 -66.16 -48.34
CA LEU A 91 -12.39 -65.87 -49.78
C LEU A 91 -12.79 -67.10 -50.61
N SER A 92 -12.41 -68.30 -50.17
CA SER A 92 -12.80 -69.58 -50.78
C SER A 92 -14.31 -69.81 -50.84
N SER A 93 -15.09 -69.23 -49.93
CA SER A 93 -16.55 -69.30 -49.95
C SER A 93 -17.20 -68.38 -50.98
N LEU A 94 -16.47 -67.35 -51.44
CA LEU A 94 -16.95 -66.33 -52.37
C LEU A 94 -16.50 -66.60 -53.81
N MET A 95 -15.39 -67.31 -53.99
CA MET A 95 -14.85 -67.68 -55.31
C MET A 95 -15.63 -68.84 -55.93
N PRO A 96 -15.88 -68.83 -57.26
CA PRO A 96 -16.43 -69.99 -57.95
C PRO A 96 -15.38 -71.12 -58.06
N THR A 97 -15.74 -72.32 -57.63
CA THR A 97 -14.99 -73.55 -57.90
C THR A 97 -15.40 -74.09 -59.27
N GLY A 98 -14.64 -73.82 -60.33
CA GLY A 98 -14.90 -74.39 -61.67
C GLY A 98 -14.44 -73.54 -62.87
N ALA A 99 -14.74 -74.04 -64.07
CA ALA A 99 -14.36 -73.49 -65.38
C ALA A 99 -15.20 -72.29 -65.86
N ASP A 100 -16.17 -71.83 -65.06
CA ASP A 100 -17.13 -70.78 -65.42
C ASP A 100 -16.73 -69.40 -64.87
N ARG A 101 -15.47 -68.98 -65.09
CA ARG A 101 -14.90 -67.75 -64.51
C ARG A 101 -15.23 -66.48 -65.29
N SER A 102 -15.47 -66.57 -66.60
CA SER A 102 -15.40 -65.40 -67.49
C SER A 102 -16.75 -64.73 -67.77
N THR A 103 -17.89 -65.37 -67.50
CA THR A 103 -19.23 -64.82 -67.85
C THR A 103 -20.20 -64.74 -66.66
N PHE A 104 -19.82 -65.32 -65.52
CA PHE A 104 -20.70 -65.62 -64.37
C PHE A 104 -20.42 -64.78 -63.11
N ALA A 105 -19.37 -63.95 -63.09
CA ALA A 105 -18.77 -63.49 -61.84
C ALA A 105 -19.53 -62.37 -61.11
N ARG A 106 -20.08 -61.35 -61.80
CA ARG A 106 -20.73 -60.20 -61.12
C ARG A 106 -22.05 -60.57 -60.46
N ASP A 107 -23.04 -61.02 -61.23
CA ASP A 107 -24.41 -61.17 -60.72
C ASP A 107 -24.47 -62.26 -59.64
N THR A 108 -23.63 -63.28 -59.76
CA THR A 108 -23.45 -64.31 -58.73
C THR A 108 -22.83 -63.75 -57.45
N LEU A 109 -21.80 -62.91 -57.56
CA LEU A 109 -21.15 -62.32 -56.39
C LEU A 109 -22.07 -61.30 -55.71
N LEU A 110 -22.83 -60.51 -56.47
CA LEU A 110 -23.88 -59.62 -55.96
C LEU A 110 -24.99 -60.41 -55.26
N ALA A 111 -25.48 -61.49 -55.86
CA ALA A 111 -26.49 -62.35 -55.26
C ALA A 111 -25.99 -62.98 -53.94
N ARG A 112 -24.73 -63.42 -53.89
CA ARG A 112 -24.09 -63.91 -52.66
C ARG A 112 -23.96 -62.81 -51.62
N CYS A 113 -23.58 -61.59 -51.99
CA CYS A 113 -23.52 -60.44 -51.10
C CYS A 113 -24.90 -60.10 -50.52
N HIS A 114 -25.95 -60.11 -51.34
CA HIS A 114 -27.33 -59.90 -50.89
C HIS A 114 -27.85 -61.02 -49.99
N GLY A 115 -27.38 -62.26 -50.17
CA GLY A 115 -27.69 -63.41 -49.31
C GLY A 115 -26.98 -63.40 -47.95
N LEU A 116 -25.99 -62.52 -47.73
CA LEU A 116 -25.33 -62.39 -46.42
C LEU A 116 -26.28 -61.78 -45.38
N SER A 117 -26.08 -62.16 -44.11
CA SER A 117 -26.84 -61.53 -43.02
C SER A 117 -26.62 -60.01 -42.98
N ARG A 118 -27.66 -59.25 -42.60
CA ARG A 118 -27.59 -57.77 -42.45
C ARG A 118 -26.42 -57.33 -41.56
N GLY A 119 -26.05 -58.15 -40.59
CA GLY A 119 -24.91 -57.90 -39.69
C GLY A 119 -23.55 -57.99 -40.37
N LEU A 120 -23.39 -58.82 -41.41
CA LEU A 120 -22.16 -58.97 -42.20
C LEU A 120 -22.09 -57.93 -43.33
N GLN A 121 -23.22 -57.60 -43.96
CA GLN A 121 -23.29 -56.54 -44.97
C GLN A 121 -22.88 -55.16 -44.41
N ALA A 122 -23.10 -54.94 -43.11
CA ALA A 122 -22.72 -53.71 -42.43
C ALA A 122 -21.24 -53.64 -42.00
N THR A 123 -20.45 -54.69 -42.21
CA THR A 123 -19.01 -54.73 -41.88
C THR A 123 -18.18 -54.07 -42.98
N ALA A 124 -16.93 -53.69 -42.66
CA ALA A 124 -16.00 -53.16 -43.66
C ALA A 124 -15.82 -54.13 -44.84
N TRP A 125 -15.66 -55.43 -44.54
CA TRP A 125 -15.54 -56.47 -45.56
C TRP A 125 -16.80 -56.63 -46.41
N GLY A 126 -17.98 -56.66 -45.78
CA GLY A 126 -19.25 -56.80 -46.51
C GLY A 126 -19.57 -55.61 -47.43
N ARG A 127 -19.23 -54.38 -47.01
CA ARG A 127 -19.32 -53.20 -47.88
C ARG A 127 -18.34 -53.29 -49.04
N ARG A 128 -17.05 -53.56 -48.74
CA ARG A 128 -15.99 -53.71 -49.75
C ARG A 128 -16.36 -54.75 -50.81
N LEU A 129 -16.89 -55.91 -50.39
CA LEU A 129 -17.33 -56.96 -51.29
C LEU A 129 -18.41 -56.50 -52.28
N ARG A 130 -19.45 -55.83 -51.77
CA ARG A 130 -20.54 -55.32 -52.60
C ARG A 130 -20.03 -54.26 -53.57
N ASP A 131 -19.19 -53.34 -53.10
CA ASP A 131 -18.69 -52.22 -53.90
C ASP A 131 -17.75 -52.72 -55.01
N LEU A 132 -16.89 -53.71 -54.72
CA LEU A 132 -16.08 -54.39 -55.74
C LEU A 132 -16.93 -55.16 -56.75
N ALA A 133 -17.99 -55.83 -56.30
CA ALA A 133 -18.91 -56.55 -57.19
C ALA A 133 -19.56 -55.61 -58.22
N LEU A 134 -19.95 -54.41 -57.78
CA LEU A 134 -20.53 -53.39 -58.65
C LEU A 134 -19.50 -52.88 -59.67
N LEU A 135 -18.24 -52.71 -59.28
CA LEU A 135 -17.17 -52.18 -60.12
C LEU A 135 -16.52 -53.23 -61.04
N ALA A 136 -16.79 -54.52 -60.84
CA ALA A 136 -16.15 -55.62 -61.57
C ALA A 136 -16.68 -55.88 -62.99
N SER A 137 -17.71 -55.18 -63.47
CA SER A 137 -18.21 -55.39 -64.84
C SER A 137 -17.29 -54.80 -65.89
N GLY A 138 -16.66 -55.68 -66.69
CA GLY A 138 -15.90 -55.28 -67.88
C GLY A 138 -14.61 -54.51 -67.57
N SER A 139 -14.16 -54.51 -66.33
CA SER A 139 -12.91 -53.87 -65.90
C SER A 139 -11.71 -54.75 -66.22
N SER A 140 -10.71 -54.18 -66.90
CA SER A 140 -9.35 -54.75 -66.99
C SER A 140 -8.74 -54.95 -65.59
N ALA A 141 -7.73 -55.81 -65.47
CA ALA A 141 -6.98 -56.02 -64.23
C ALA A 141 -6.40 -54.72 -63.67
N GLU A 142 -5.89 -53.84 -64.54
CA GLU A 142 -5.34 -52.54 -64.14
C GLU A 142 -6.41 -51.63 -63.53
N ARG A 143 -7.55 -51.49 -64.19
CA ARG A 143 -8.70 -50.71 -63.69
C ARG A 143 -9.29 -51.28 -62.40
N MET A 144 -9.19 -52.60 -62.20
CA MET A 144 -9.64 -53.23 -60.96
C MET A 144 -8.67 -52.96 -59.79
N ASP A 145 -7.36 -52.96 -60.04
CA ASP A 145 -6.37 -52.56 -59.02
C ASP A 145 -6.53 -51.07 -58.64
N GLU A 146 -6.81 -50.19 -59.60
CA GLU A 146 -7.17 -48.78 -59.35
C GLU A 146 -8.43 -48.66 -58.48
N ASN A 147 -9.51 -49.38 -58.84
CA ASN A 147 -10.76 -49.37 -58.07
C ASN A 147 -10.55 -49.85 -56.62
N VAL A 148 -9.69 -50.86 -56.39
CA VAL A 148 -9.36 -51.31 -55.03
C VAL A 148 -8.64 -50.20 -54.26
N ALA A 149 -7.70 -49.50 -54.88
CA ALA A 149 -6.97 -48.40 -54.26
C ALA A 149 -7.89 -47.21 -53.92
N GLU A 150 -8.82 -46.84 -54.81
CA GLU A 150 -9.82 -45.80 -54.54
C GLU A 150 -10.78 -46.21 -53.41
N LEU A 151 -11.23 -47.46 -53.42
CA LEU A 151 -12.06 -47.99 -52.34
C LEU A 151 -11.28 -48.03 -51.01
N ALA A 152 -9.99 -48.33 -51.03
CA ALA A 152 -9.10 -48.29 -49.87
C ALA A 152 -9.04 -46.89 -49.26
N SER A 153 -8.77 -45.85 -50.06
CA SER A 153 -8.72 -44.47 -49.59
C SER A 153 -10.06 -44.00 -49.03
N VAL A 154 -11.18 -44.31 -49.69
CA VAL A 154 -12.52 -43.94 -49.21
C VAL A 154 -12.84 -44.56 -47.84
N GLU A 155 -12.47 -45.81 -47.59
CA GLU A 155 -12.70 -46.41 -46.26
C GLU A 155 -11.72 -45.89 -45.21
N GLU A 156 -10.50 -45.51 -45.60
CA GLU A 156 -9.55 -44.84 -44.71
C GLU A 156 -10.08 -43.47 -44.27
N ASP A 157 -10.62 -42.67 -45.19
CA ASP A 157 -11.28 -41.39 -44.90
C ASP A 157 -12.47 -41.60 -43.95
N ARG A 158 -13.37 -42.56 -44.26
CA ARG A 158 -14.48 -42.90 -43.35
C ARG A 158 -13.98 -43.33 -41.97
N PHE A 159 -12.88 -44.06 -41.90
CA PHE A 159 -12.29 -44.50 -40.63
C PHE A 159 -11.82 -43.29 -39.83
N HIS A 160 -11.08 -42.36 -40.45
CA HIS A 160 -10.61 -41.12 -39.83
C HIS A 160 -11.76 -40.21 -39.37
N ASP A 161 -12.73 -39.94 -40.25
CA ASP A 161 -13.89 -39.10 -39.97
C ASP A 161 -14.69 -39.62 -38.78
N SER A 162 -14.78 -40.95 -38.64
CA SER A 162 -15.50 -41.56 -37.53
C SER A 162 -14.91 -41.17 -36.17
N TYR A 163 -13.63 -40.80 -36.08
CA TYR A 163 -12.98 -40.36 -34.84
C TYR A 163 -12.98 -38.84 -34.66
N SER A 164 -13.42 -38.05 -35.64
CA SER A 164 -13.34 -36.59 -35.59
C SER A 164 -14.05 -36.02 -34.36
N LEU A 165 -15.32 -36.38 -34.15
CA LEU A 165 -16.09 -35.95 -32.98
C LEU A 165 -15.50 -36.48 -31.67
N LEU A 166 -14.99 -37.71 -31.65
CA LEU A 166 -14.34 -38.29 -30.48
C LEU A 166 -13.08 -37.51 -30.09
N ASN A 167 -12.26 -37.10 -31.07
CA ASN A 167 -11.08 -36.27 -30.82
C ASN A 167 -11.47 -34.94 -30.19
N THR A 168 -12.53 -34.29 -30.69
CA THR A 168 -13.04 -33.03 -30.12
C THR A 168 -13.44 -33.20 -28.65
N VAL A 169 -14.13 -34.29 -28.31
CA VAL A 169 -14.51 -34.58 -26.92
C VAL A 169 -13.29 -34.86 -26.04
N ILE A 170 -12.32 -35.65 -26.52
CA ILE A 170 -11.08 -35.94 -25.78
C ILE A 170 -10.28 -34.65 -25.54
N TRP A 171 -10.18 -33.76 -26.53
CA TRP A 171 -9.51 -32.46 -26.39
C TRP A 171 -10.24 -31.50 -25.45
N ALA A 172 -11.57 -31.59 -25.35
CA ALA A 172 -12.34 -30.76 -24.42
C ALA A 172 -12.10 -31.11 -22.94
N ILE A 173 -11.70 -32.34 -22.62
CA ILE A 173 -11.48 -32.80 -21.23
C ILE A 173 -10.36 -32.01 -20.53
N PRO A 174 -9.13 -31.89 -21.08
CA PRO A 174 -8.08 -31.07 -20.46
C PRO A 174 -8.43 -29.59 -20.34
N ILE A 175 -9.10 -29.02 -21.36
CA ILE A 175 -9.54 -27.61 -21.35
C ILE A 175 -10.54 -27.38 -20.22
N THR A 176 -11.48 -28.32 -20.03
CA THR A 176 -12.44 -28.32 -18.93
C THR A 176 -11.73 -28.46 -17.57
N GLY A 177 -10.70 -29.29 -17.49
CA GLY A 177 -9.86 -29.43 -16.29
C GLY A 177 -9.10 -28.16 -15.91
N PHE A 178 -8.59 -27.41 -16.91
CA PHE A 178 -7.97 -26.10 -16.71
C PHE A 178 -8.99 -25.04 -16.29
N LEU A 179 -10.18 -25.04 -16.91
CA LEU A 179 -11.28 -24.17 -16.49
C LEU A 179 -11.66 -24.42 -15.02
N GLY A 180 -11.64 -25.69 -14.59
CA GLY A 180 -11.79 -26.08 -13.19
C GLY A 180 -10.76 -25.42 -12.27
N THR A 181 -9.48 -25.36 -12.68
CA THR A 181 -8.43 -24.68 -11.91
C THR A 181 -8.70 -23.18 -11.81
N VAL A 182 -9.01 -22.54 -12.94
CA VAL A 182 -9.25 -21.09 -13.00
C VAL A 182 -10.40 -20.71 -12.08
N LEU A 183 -11.50 -21.46 -12.12
CA LEU A 183 -12.65 -21.23 -11.25
C LEU A 183 -12.30 -21.50 -9.78
N GLY A 184 -11.60 -22.60 -9.47
CA GLY A 184 -11.21 -22.94 -8.10
C GLY A 184 -10.28 -21.90 -7.47
N ILE A 185 -9.30 -21.39 -8.21
CA ILE A 185 -8.41 -20.30 -7.75
C ILE A 185 -9.19 -18.99 -7.59
N THR A 186 -10.07 -18.65 -8.54
CA THR A 186 -10.88 -17.42 -8.46
C THR A 186 -11.76 -17.43 -7.21
N ILE A 187 -12.40 -18.55 -6.91
CA ILE A 187 -13.22 -18.73 -5.70
C ILE A 187 -12.35 -18.67 -4.45
N ALA A 188 -11.16 -19.31 -4.45
CA ALA A 188 -10.24 -19.27 -3.31
C ALA A 188 -9.78 -17.84 -2.98
N ILE A 189 -9.48 -17.01 -4.00
CA ILE A 189 -9.06 -15.62 -3.80
C ILE A 189 -10.23 -14.73 -3.36
N ALA A 190 -11.43 -14.95 -3.89
CA ALA A 190 -12.61 -14.14 -3.56
C ALA A 190 -13.01 -14.20 -2.07
N HIS A 191 -12.58 -15.23 -1.33
CA HIS A 191 -12.88 -15.41 0.10
C HIS A 191 -11.80 -14.85 1.04
N ILE A 192 -10.78 -14.15 0.52
CA ILE A 192 -9.74 -13.54 1.35
C ILE A 192 -10.22 -12.17 1.85
N THR A 193 -10.73 -12.12 3.09
CA THR A 193 -10.94 -10.85 3.83
C THR A 193 -9.72 -10.53 4.70
N PRO A 194 -9.11 -9.33 4.59
CA PRO A 194 -7.92 -8.94 5.35
C PRO A 194 -8.07 -9.08 6.87
N GLU A 195 -9.28 -8.92 7.41
CA GLU A 195 -9.55 -8.97 8.84
C GLU A 195 -9.60 -10.40 9.42
N GLN A 196 -9.61 -11.45 8.59
CA GLN A 196 -9.77 -12.84 9.03
C GLN A 196 -8.73 -13.80 8.42
N LEU A 197 -7.53 -13.31 8.13
CA LEU A 197 -6.51 -14.05 7.38
C LEU A 197 -6.26 -15.47 7.94
N ASP A 198 -6.09 -15.61 9.26
CA ASP A 198 -5.86 -16.89 9.93
C ASP A 198 -7.01 -17.91 9.79
N ARG A 199 -8.27 -17.46 9.68
CA ARG A 199 -9.41 -18.35 9.41
C ARG A 199 -9.57 -18.63 7.91
N SER A 200 -9.28 -17.64 7.06
CA SER A 200 -9.41 -17.77 5.61
C SER A 200 -8.36 -18.68 4.97
N LEU A 201 -7.19 -18.91 5.60
CA LEU A 201 -6.14 -19.79 5.07
C LEU A 201 -6.62 -21.24 4.85
N GLY A 202 -7.47 -21.77 5.74
CA GLY A 202 -8.05 -23.12 5.59
C GLY A 202 -9.00 -23.22 4.38
N GLU A 203 -9.82 -22.20 4.17
CA GLU A 203 -10.77 -22.13 3.06
C GLU A 203 -10.04 -21.92 1.72
N VAL A 204 -9.02 -21.07 1.69
CA VAL A 204 -8.17 -20.82 0.52
C VAL A 204 -7.43 -22.09 0.12
N THR A 205 -6.83 -22.80 1.08
CA THR A 205 -6.10 -24.06 0.80
C THR A 205 -7.03 -25.17 0.34
N GLY A 206 -8.26 -25.24 0.86
CA GLY A 206 -9.30 -26.15 0.39
C GLY A 206 -9.73 -25.86 -1.06
N GLY A 207 -10.02 -24.60 -1.39
CA GLY A 207 -10.38 -24.19 -2.75
C GLY A 207 -9.27 -24.45 -3.77
N LEU A 208 -8.02 -24.18 -3.38
CA LEU A 208 -6.84 -24.47 -4.21
C LEU A 208 -6.62 -25.98 -4.40
N ALA A 209 -6.85 -26.80 -3.38
CA ALA A 209 -6.76 -28.25 -3.49
C ALA A 209 -7.78 -28.81 -4.49
N VAL A 210 -9.05 -28.37 -4.43
CA VAL A 210 -10.10 -28.77 -5.38
C VAL A 210 -9.77 -28.33 -6.81
N ALA A 211 -9.17 -27.14 -6.97
CA ALA A 211 -8.72 -26.60 -8.25
C ALA A 211 -7.69 -27.54 -8.92
N PHE A 212 -6.67 -27.96 -8.16
CA PHE A 212 -5.64 -28.87 -8.66
C PHE A 212 -6.15 -30.30 -8.87
N ASP A 213 -7.00 -30.79 -7.98
CA ASP A 213 -7.61 -32.13 -8.09
C ASP A 213 -8.40 -32.27 -9.40
N THR A 214 -9.20 -31.25 -9.77
CA THR A 214 -9.99 -31.25 -11.01
C THR A 214 -9.10 -31.42 -12.24
N THR A 215 -7.99 -30.69 -12.30
CA THR A 215 -7.03 -30.76 -13.41
C THR A 215 -6.30 -32.10 -13.45
N ALA A 216 -5.88 -32.61 -12.30
CA ALA A 216 -5.20 -33.91 -12.21
C ALA A 216 -6.09 -35.03 -12.76
N VAL A 217 -7.38 -35.05 -12.37
CA VAL A 217 -8.34 -36.04 -12.86
C VAL A 217 -8.55 -35.87 -14.37
N ALA A 218 -8.63 -34.64 -14.89
CA ALA A 218 -8.84 -34.39 -16.32
C ALA A 218 -7.69 -34.94 -17.16
N LEU A 219 -6.45 -34.72 -16.71
CA LEU A 219 -5.25 -35.23 -17.39
C LEU A 219 -5.20 -36.76 -17.37
N VAL A 220 -5.49 -37.39 -16.23
CA VAL A 220 -5.52 -38.85 -16.12
C VAL A 220 -6.59 -39.46 -17.02
N GLN A 221 -7.80 -38.89 -17.02
CA GLN A 221 -8.90 -39.33 -17.88
C GLN A 221 -8.58 -39.15 -19.37
N SER A 222 -8.02 -38.00 -19.75
CA SER A 222 -7.60 -37.72 -21.12
C SER A 222 -6.52 -38.70 -21.57
N LEU A 223 -5.49 -38.92 -20.75
CA LEU A 223 -4.41 -39.85 -21.07
C LEU A 223 -4.94 -41.28 -21.26
N PHE A 224 -5.82 -41.72 -20.37
CA PHE A 224 -6.47 -43.02 -20.47
C PHE A 224 -7.26 -43.16 -21.79
N LEU A 225 -8.08 -42.17 -22.14
CA LEU A 225 -8.87 -42.18 -23.38
C LEU A 225 -7.98 -42.18 -24.63
N VAL A 226 -6.91 -41.39 -24.65
CA VAL A 226 -5.94 -41.37 -25.76
C VAL A 226 -5.29 -42.75 -25.94
N PHE A 227 -4.90 -43.41 -24.84
CA PHE A 227 -4.34 -44.76 -24.90
C PHE A 227 -5.33 -45.80 -25.42
N CYS A 228 -6.57 -45.78 -24.92
CA CYS A 228 -7.63 -46.66 -25.42
C CYS A 228 -7.93 -46.38 -26.90
N GLN A 229 -7.96 -45.10 -27.30
CA GLN A 229 -8.19 -44.69 -28.68
C GLN A 229 -7.09 -45.21 -29.60
N TRP A 230 -5.83 -45.07 -29.20
CA TRP A 230 -4.69 -45.63 -29.92
C TRP A 230 -4.84 -47.15 -30.10
N SER A 231 -5.22 -47.86 -29.03
CA SER A 231 -5.40 -49.32 -29.07
C SER A 231 -6.49 -49.74 -30.07
N VAL A 232 -7.63 -49.04 -30.09
CA VAL A 232 -8.71 -49.32 -31.06
C VAL A 232 -8.31 -48.93 -32.48
N LYS A 233 -7.63 -47.79 -32.67
CA LYS A 233 -7.13 -47.36 -33.98
C LYS A 233 -6.12 -48.34 -34.57
N ALA A 234 -5.16 -48.79 -33.76
CA ALA A 234 -4.17 -49.78 -34.18
C ALA A 234 -4.81 -51.11 -34.59
N GLY A 235 -5.84 -51.56 -33.85
CA GLY A 235 -6.62 -52.73 -34.24
C GLY A 235 -7.43 -52.51 -35.52
N GLY A 236 -8.02 -51.32 -35.70
CA GLY A 236 -8.76 -50.92 -36.88
C GLY A 236 -7.91 -50.92 -38.15
N GLY A 237 -6.73 -50.31 -38.10
CA GLY A 237 -5.78 -50.30 -39.22
C GLY A 237 -5.38 -51.70 -39.68
N ARG A 238 -5.19 -52.65 -38.75
CA ARG A 238 -4.93 -54.05 -39.10
C ARG A 238 -6.09 -54.70 -39.84
N VAL A 239 -7.32 -54.52 -39.37
CA VAL A 239 -8.51 -55.06 -40.05
C VAL A 239 -8.69 -54.43 -41.43
N LEU A 240 -8.41 -53.12 -41.58
CA LEU A 240 -8.49 -52.45 -42.87
C LEU A 240 -7.44 -52.96 -43.86
N ALA A 241 -6.21 -53.21 -43.39
CA ALA A 241 -5.16 -53.85 -44.17
C ALA A 241 -5.52 -55.29 -44.59
N ASP A 242 -6.11 -56.07 -43.69
CA ASP A 242 -6.59 -57.42 -44.00
C ASP A 242 -7.72 -57.39 -45.05
N VAL A 243 -8.68 -56.46 -44.90
CA VAL A 243 -9.74 -56.21 -45.90
C VAL A 243 -9.13 -55.86 -47.24
N ASP A 244 -8.13 -54.97 -47.27
CA ASP A 244 -7.48 -54.52 -48.48
C ASP A 244 -6.72 -55.65 -49.20
N ALA A 245 -5.98 -56.46 -48.44
CA ALA A 245 -5.29 -57.64 -48.95
C ALA A 245 -6.29 -58.64 -49.56
N MET A 246 -7.40 -58.91 -48.88
CA MET A 246 -8.46 -59.79 -49.40
C MET A 246 -9.14 -59.21 -50.64
N SER A 247 -9.38 -57.89 -50.69
CA SER A 247 -9.95 -57.25 -51.87
C SER A 247 -9.04 -57.35 -53.09
N ARG A 248 -7.72 -57.20 -52.93
CA ARG A 248 -6.77 -57.34 -54.06
C ARG A 248 -6.78 -58.74 -54.65
N VAL A 249 -6.86 -59.78 -53.81
CA VAL A 249 -6.97 -61.17 -54.30
C VAL A 249 -8.30 -61.39 -55.02
N LEU A 250 -9.40 -60.83 -54.50
CA LEU A 250 -10.71 -60.88 -55.16
C LEU A 250 -10.71 -60.17 -56.50
N ALA A 251 -10.21 -58.94 -56.53
CA ALA A 251 -10.05 -58.10 -57.71
C ALA A 251 -9.37 -58.83 -58.87
N ARG A 252 -8.19 -59.42 -58.61
CA ARG A 252 -7.44 -60.18 -59.62
C ARG A 252 -8.20 -61.39 -60.16
N SER A 253 -8.97 -62.06 -59.32
CA SER A 253 -9.79 -63.19 -59.77
C SER A 253 -10.94 -62.75 -60.68
N LEU A 254 -11.52 -61.58 -60.40
CA LEU A 254 -12.63 -61.01 -61.15
C LEU A 254 -12.19 -60.41 -62.50
N ALA A 255 -10.93 -59.97 -62.59
CA ALA A 255 -10.33 -59.42 -63.80
C ALA A 255 -9.97 -60.47 -64.87
N SER A 256 -10.20 -61.77 -64.63
CA SER A 256 -9.81 -62.84 -65.56
C SER A 256 -10.80 -63.04 -66.72
N GLY A 257 -10.66 -62.23 -67.76
CA GLY A 257 -11.43 -62.34 -69.00
C GLY A 257 -10.70 -61.81 -70.24
N GLY A 258 -9.78 -62.61 -70.80
CA GLY A 258 -9.21 -62.40 -72.15
C GLY A 258 -7.81 -63.02 -72.30
N PRO A 259 -7.49 -63.74 -73.40
CA PRO A 259 -6.11 -64.13 -73.69
C PRO A 259 -5.29 -62.86 -73.92
N ALA A 260 -4.18 -62.71 -73.18
CA ALA A 260 -3.29 -61.57 -73.29
C ALA A 260 -2.90 -61.38 -74.77
N SER A 261 -3.23 -60.22 -75.33
CA SER A 261 -2.78 -59.90 -76.68
C SER A 261 -1.25 -59.77 -76.68
N PRO A 262 -0.53 -60.06 -77.78
CA PRO A 262 0.90 -59.80 -77.88
C PRO A 262 1.29 -58.35 -77.56
N LEU A 263 0.33 -57.42 -77.70
CA LEU A 263 0.48 -56.03 -77.30
C LEU A 263 0.42 -55.85 -75.77
N GLU A 264 -0.43 -56.58 -75.05
CA GLU A 264 -0.48 -56.57 -73.58
C GLU A 264 0.77 -57.19 -72.96
N GLU A 265 1.31 -58.27 -73.54
CA GLU A 265 2.61 -58.81 -73.10
C GLU A 265 3.73 -57.79 -73.29
N ALA A 266 3.81 -57.16 -74.47
CA ALA A 266 4.79 -56.11 -74.75
C ALA A 266 4.60 -54.88 -73.84
N GLN A 267 3.37 -54.49 -73.55
CA GLN A 267 3.03 -53.40 -72.65
C GLN A 267 3.40 -53.74 -71.20
N SER A 268 3.20 -54.99 -70.77
CA SER A 268 3.60 -55.46 -69.43
C SER A 268 5.13 -55.47 -69.26
N LEU A 269 5.87 -55.88 -70.30
CA LEU A 269 7.33 -55.84 -70.33
C LEU A 269 7.87 -54.41 -70.30
N ALA A 270 7.26 -53.52 -71.08
CA ALA A 270 7.61 -52.10 -71.08
C ALA A 270 7.28 -51.42 -69.74
N ALA A 271 6.14 -51.78 -69.13
CA ALA A 271 5.74 -51.29 -67.81
C ALA A 271 6.70 -51.78 -66.72
N GLN A 272 7.11 -53.06 -66.75
CA GLN A 272 8.12 -53.60 -65.82
C GLN A 272 9.46 -52.88 -65.98
N ALA A 273 9.94 -52.68 -67.21
CA ALA A 273 11.17 -51.94 -67.46
C ALA A 273 11.11 -50.47 -66.98
N LEU A 274 9.94 -49.83 -67.12
CA LEU A 274 9.67 -48.50 -66.56
C LEU A 274 9.71 -48.53 -65.04
N VAL A 275 9.03 -49.47 -64.40
CA VAL A 275 9.03 -49.62 -62.93
C VAL A 275 10.46 -49.82 -62.42
N ASP A 276 11.22 -50.75 -62.98
CA ASP A 276 12.62 -51.01 -62.59
C ASP A 276 13.48 -49.75 -62.74
N ARG A 277 13.31 -49.02 -63.85
CA ARG A 277 14.07 -47.79 -64.08
C ARG A 277 13.67 -46.69 -63.10
N THR A 278 12.39 -46.60 -62.77
CA THR A 278 11.85 -45.61 -61.82
C THR A 278 12.30 -45.94 -60.41
N GLU A 279 12.37 -47.22 -60.02
CA GLU A 279 12.89 -47.66 -58.73
C GLU A 279 14.36 -47.26 -58.56
N VAL A 280 15.18 -47.46 -59.59
CA VAL A 280 16.59 -47.02 -59.57
C VAL A 280 16.70 -45.50 -59.44
N LEU A 281 15.85 -44.73 -60.14
CA LEU A 281 15.84 -43.27 -60.03
C LEU A 281 15.34 -42.78 -58.67
N LEU A 282 14.31 -43.42 -58.11
CA LEU A 282 13.77 -43.11 -56.79
C LEU A 282 14.80 -43.38 -55.70
N ASP A 283 15.55 -44.48 -55.80
CA ASP A 283 16.63 -44.79 -54.88
C ASP A 283 17.78 -43.77 -54.99
N GLN A 284 18.20 -43.40 -56.21
CA GLN A 284 19.18 -42.33 -56.42
C GLN A 284 18.73 -40.99 -55.83
N GLN A 285 17.47 -40.61 -56.07
CA GLN A 285 16.88 -39.38 -55.54
C GLN A 285 16.78 -39.42 -54.01
N THR A 286 16.40 -40.56 -53.43
CA THR A 286 16.31 -40.74 -51.97
C THR A 286 17.68 -40.60 -51.32
N ARG A 287 18.73 -41.18 -51.93
CA ARG A 287 20.11 -41.01 -51.44
C ARG A 287 20.60 -39.57 -51.54
N ALA A 288 20.32 -38.89 -52.66
CA ALA A 288 20.66 -37.49 -52.85
C ALA A 288 19.93 -36.59 -51.83
N TRP A 289 18.64 -36.87 -51.60
CA TRP A 289 17.83 -36.19 -50.61
C TRP A 289 18.37 -36.40 -49.20
N ASN A 290 18.64 -37.64 -48.79
CA ASN A 290 19.21 -37.94 -47.48
C ASN A 290 20.54 -37.23 -47.25
N THR A 291 21.40 -37.19 -48.27
CA THR A 291 22.68 -36.46 -48.22
C THR A 291 22.44 -34.96 -48.04
N SER A 292 21.48 -34.39 -48.78
CA SER A 292 21.13 -32.96 -48.65
C SER A 292 20.55 -32.62 -47.28
N VAL A 293 19.70 -33.48 -46.72
CA VAL A 293 19.12 -33.30 -45.38
C VAL A 293 20.20 -33.37 -44.31
N GLU A 294 21.14 -34.30 -44.44
CA GLU A 294 22.25 -34.43 -43.49
C GLU A 294 23.18 -33.20 -43.54
N GLN A 295 23.50 -32.71 -44.74
CA GLN A 295 24.25 -31.46 -44.91
C GLN A 295 23.50 -30.25 -44.36
N LEU A 296 22.18 -30.20 -44.54
CA LEU A 296 21.36 -29.13 -43.97
C LEU A 296 21.38 -29.19 -42.44
N ARG A 297 21.28 -30.40 -41.86
CA ARG A 297 21.36 -30.65 -40.42
C ARG A 297 22.69 -30.17 -39.83
N GLU A 298 23.81 -30.51 -40.46
CA GLU A 298 25.14 -30.04 -40.06
C GLU A 298 25.25 -28.51 -40.14
N ARG A 299 24.82 -27.89 -41.25
CA ARG A 299 24.87 -26.43 -41.42
C ARG A 299 24.03 -25.71 -40.36
N TRP A 300 22.83 -26.24 -40.08
CA TRP A 300 21.95 -25.72 -39.04
C TRP A 300 22.58 -25.85 -37.66
N ALA A 301 23.17 -27.00 -37.32
CA ALA A 301 23.85 -27.20 -36.05
C ALA A 301 25.00 -26.20 -35.86
N ASN A 302 25.84 -26.03 -36.87
CA ASN A 302 26.96 -25.08 -36.84
C ASN A 302 26.48 -23.62 -36.72
N THR A 303 25.38 -23.28 -37.40
CA THR A 303 24.81 -21.93 -37.32
C THR A 303 24.18 -21.66 -35.96
N LEU A 304 23.49 -22.64 -35.37
CA LEU A 304 22.96 -22.57 -34.01
C LEU A 304 24.08 -22.39 -32.99
N GLU A 305 25.19 -23.11 -33.14
CA GLU A 305 26.36 -22.97 -32.28
C GLU A 305 26.99 -21.58 -32.40
N ALA A 306 27.20 -21.08 -33.63
CA ALA A 306 27.70 -19.73 -33.84
C ALA A 306 26.77 -18.65 -33.25
N HIS A 307 25.45 -18.79 -33.39
CA HIS A 307 24.49 -17.86 -32.80
C HIS A 307 24.44 -17.94 -31.27
N ARG A 308 24.56 -19.15 -30.69
CA ARG A 308 24.67 -19.33 -29.24
C ARG A 308 25.87 -18.56 -28.70
N ASP A 309 27.02 -18.73 -29.34
CA ASP A 309 28.27 -18.12 -28.90
C ASP A 309 28.20 -16.59 -29.04
N GLN A 310 27.66 -16.09 -30.17
CA GLN A 310 27.42 -14.66 -30.38
C GLN A 310 26.47 -14.07 -29.34
N LEU A 311 25.37 -14.75 -29.02
CA LEU A 311 24.41 -14.29 -28.01
C LEU A 311 25.07 -14.25 -26.62
N SER A 312 25.79 -15.31 -26.25
CA SER A 312 26.52 -15.39 -24.98
C SER A 312 27.54 -14.25 -24.84
N GLN A 313 28.29 -13.97 -25.91
CA GLN A 313 29.23 -12.86 -25.96
C GLN A 313 28.50 -11.53 -25.75
N SER A 314 27.45 -11.27 -26.53
CA SER A 314 26.69 -10.00 -26.45
C SER A 314 26.04 -9.76 -25.09
N LEU A 315 25.55 -10.82 -24.43
CA LEU A 315 24.99 -10.73 -23.08
C LEU A 315 26.09 -10.45 -22.04
N THR A 316 27.26 -11.05 -22.20
CA THR A 316 28.40 -10.84 -21.29
C THR A 316 28.92 -9.42 -21.41
N ASP A 317 29.15 -8.95 -22.64
CA ASP A 317 29.64 -7.60 -22.91
C ASP A 317 28.60 -6.56 -22.48
N GLY A 318 27.33 -6.74 -22.86
CA GLY A 318 26.25 -5.84 -22.47
C GLY A 318 26.02 -5.78 -20.96
N ALA A 319 26.16 -6.91 -20.25
CA ALA A 319 26.09 -6.92 -18.79
C ALA A 319 27.27 -6.17 -18.17
N ALA A 320 28.49 -6.39 -18.66
CA ALA A 320 29.69 -5.70 -18.19
C ALA A 320 29.57 -4.18 -18.37
N ASP A 321 29.10 -3.73 -19.53
CA ASP A 321 28.87 -2.31 -19.84
C ASP A 321 27.80 -1.70 -18.93
N THR A 322 26.67 -2.39 -18.76
CA THR A 322 25.58 -1.92 -17.89
C THR A 322 26.02 -1.81 -16.43
N TRP A 323 26.84 -2.76 -15.96
CA TRP A 323 27.36 -2.75 -14.59
C TRP A 323 28.39 -1.65 -14.39
N ALA A 324 29.23 -1.38 -15.39
CA ALA A 324 30.15 -0.25 -15.37
C ALA A 324 29.38 1.08 -15.29
N ASP A 325 28.35 1.27 -16.12
CA ASP A 325 27.52 2.47 -16.14
C ASP A 325 26.75 2.69 -14.82
N HIS A 326 26.18 1.62 -14.24
CA HIS A 326 25.55 1.69 -12.92
C HIS A 326 26.54 2.04 -11.81
N ARG A 327 27.74 1.45 -11.83
CA ARG A 327 28.79 1.75 -10.84
C ARG A 327 29.18 3.22 -10.91
N ASP A 328 29.34 3.75 -12.11
CA ASP A 328 29.75 5.14 -12.33
C ASP A 328 28.62 6.11 -11.94
N SER A 329 27.36 5.78 -12.25
CA SER A 329 26.17 6.52 -11.81
C SER A 329 26.03 6.55 -10.27
N LEU A 330 26.24 5.40 -9.61
CA LEU A 330 26.24 5.32 -8.13
C LEU A 330 27.39 6.13 -7.52
N ALA A 331 28.57 6.12 -8.15
CA ALA A 331 29.70 6.92 -7.70
C ALA A 331 29.43 8.43 -7.83
N ALA A 332 28.78 8.84 -8.91
CA ALA A 332 28.33 10.23 -9.12
C ALA A 332 27.29 10.63 -8.06
N ALA A 333 26.23 9.84 -7.89
CA ALA A 333 25.19 10.10 -6.89
C ALA A 333 25.74 10.15 -5.46
N ARG A 334 26.69 9.27 -5.12
CA ARG A 334 27.39 9.31 -3.82
C ARG A 334 28.14 10.62 -3.64
N THR A 335 28.83 11.08 -4.68
CA THR A 335 29.62 12.33 -4.63
C THR A 335 28.70 13.53 -4.43
N GLU A 336 27.62 13.61 -5.22
CA GLU A 336 26.59 14.64 -5.10
C GLU A 336 25.97 14.67 -3.69
N PHE A 337 25.63 13.51 -3.12
CA PHE A 337 25.09 13.42 -1.76
C PHE A 337 26.09 13.92 -0.71
N VAL A 338 27.36 13.52 -0.81
CA VAL A 338 28.41 13.95 0.12
C VAL A 338 28.63 15.47 0.04
N ASP A 339 28.62 16.04 -1.15
CA ASP A 339 28.80 17.49 -1.34
C ASP A 339 27.58 18.28 -0.85
N ALA A 340 26.36 17.80 -1.10
CA ALA A 340 25.14 18.38 -0.54
C ALA A 340 25.16 18.32 1.01
N TYR A 341 25.57 17.19 1.59
CA TYR A 341 25.69 17.04 3.04
C TYR A 341 26.73 18.01 3.63
N ARG A 342 27.89 18.15 2.98
CA ARG A 342 28.92 19.11 3.39
C ARG A 342 28.42 20.54 3.36
N GLU A 343 27.68 20.93 2.33
CA GLU A 343 27.13 22.28 2.23
C GLU A 343 26.09 22.55 3.31
N VAL A 344 25.17 21.62 3.57
CA VAL A 344 24.20 21.74 4.68
C VAL A 344 24.92 21.83 6.03
N SER A 345 25.94 20.99 6.25
CA SER A 345 26.74 21.04 7.48
C SER A 345 27.46 22.38 7.64
N ARG A 346 27.97 22.96 6.56
CA ARG A 346 28.62 24.27 6.56
C ARG A 346 27.61 25.37 6.89
N GLN A 347 26.43 25.34 6.27
CA GLN A 347 25.35 26.30 6.56
C GLN A 347 24.88 26.21 8.02
N LEU A 348 24.78 25.01 8.58
CA LEU A 348 24.43 24.82 9.99
C LEU A 348 25.50 25.40 10.92
N ALA A 349 26.78 25.15 10.62
CA ALA A 349 27.90 25.71 11.38
C ALA A 349 27.92 27.24 11.32
N ASP A 350 27.72 27.83 10.13
CA ASP A 350 27.61 29.27 9.94
C ASP A 350 26.42 29.86 10.71
N SER A 351 25.27 29.19 10.69
CA SER A 351 24.06 29.60 11.44
C SER A 351 24.30 29.58 12.95
N LEU A 352 24.94 28.53 13.48
CA LEU A 352 25.30 28.44 14.90
C LEU A 352 26.30 29.53 15.29
N ALA A 353 27.32 29.78 14.46
CA ALA A 353 28.28 30.85 14.70
C ALA A 353 27.61 32.24 14.72
N GLN A 354 26.67 32.49 13.79
CA GLN A 354 25.88 33.73 13.78
C GLN A 354 24.99 33.88 15.02
N SER A 355 24.34 32.79 15.45
CA SER A 355 23.54 32.77 16.68
C SER A 355 24.39 33.08 17.91
N GLU A 356 25.56 32.47 18.03
CA GLU A 356 26.49 32.70 19.14
C GLU A 356 26.98 34.16 19.15
N ALA A 357 27.36 34.70 17.99
CA ALA A 357 27.78 36.09 17.85
C ALA A 357 26.64 37.08 18.16
N ALA A 358 25.40 36.76 17.77
CA ALA A 358 24.23 37.56 18.11
C ALA A 358 23.95 37.53 19.62
N ARG A 359 24.10 36.37 20.27
CA ARG A 359 23.96 36.21 21.72
C ARG A 359 25.00 37.04 22.47
N GLN A 360 26.27 37.00 22.05
CA GLN A 360 27.34 37.81 22.64
C GLN A 360 27.08 39.30 22.51
N ARG A 361 26.68 39.77 21.31
CA ARG A 361 26.29 41.19 21.13
C ARG A 361 25.13 41.58 22.03
N HIS A 362 24.15 40.70 22.20
CA HIS A 362 23.02 40.95 23.09
C HIS A 362 23.45 41.05 24.56
N GLU A 363 24.36 40.18 25.01
CA GLU A 363 24.95 40.23 26.36
C GLU A 363 25.77 41.51 26.58
N GLU A 364 26.58 41.94 25.60
CA GLU A 364 27.32 43.21 25.65
C GLU A 364 26.37 44.43 25.70
N LEU A 365 25.30 44.40 24.92
CA LEU A 365 24.27 45.45 24.94
C LEU A 365 23.54 45.50 26.29
N LEU A 366 23.15 44.36 26.85
CA LEU A 366 22.53 44.28 28.18
C LEU A 366 23.49 44.76 29.28
N SER A 367 24.76 44.36 29.20
CA SER A 367 25.80 44.78 30.14
C SER A 367 26.02 46.29 30.10
N SER A 368 26.18 46.86 28.90
CA SER A 368 26.36 48.31 28.73
C SER A 368 25.12 49.11 29.16
N GLN A 369 23.91 48.65 28.83
CA GLN A 369 22.67 49.27 29.31
C GLN A 369 22.55 49.20 30.84
N SER A 370 22.88 48.06 31.44
CA SER A 370 22.89 47.88 32.90
C SER A 370 23.90 48.83 33.57
N GLN A 371 25.12 48.92 33.05
CA GLN A 371 26.13 49.86 33.56
C GLN A 371 25.68 51.32 33.44
N ALA A 372 25.13 51.71 32.29
CA ALA A 372 24.59 53.07 32.09
C ALA A 372 23.44 53.37 33.05
N PHE A 373 22.55 52.40 33.27
CA PHE A 373 21.48 52.52 34.26
C PHE A 373 22.04 52.74 35.66
N TRP A 374 22.95 51.88 36.13
CA TRP A 374 23.55 51.99 37.46
C TRP A 374 24.33 53.29 37.66
N ALA A 375 25.10 53.73 36.66
CA ALA A 375 25.80 55.02 36.71
C ALA A 375 24.81 56.19 36.85
N SER A 376 23.72 56.17 36.08
CA SER A 376 22.68 57.20 36.17
C SER A 376 21.92 57.18 37.50
N PHE A 377 21.76 55.99 38.09
CA PHE A 377 21.11 55.80 39.39
C PHE A 377 22.00 56.34 40.51
N ASP A 378 23.28 55.95 40.53
CA ASP A 378 24.26 56.41 41.53
C ASP A 378 24.45 57.94 41.47
N ALA A 379 24.53 58.53 40.26
CA ALA A 379 24.59 59.98 40.10
C ALA A 379 23.35 60.69 40.68
N ARG A 380 22.15 60.17 40.40
CA ARG A 380 20.89 60.70 40.96
C ARG A 380 20.84 60.55 42.48
N TRP A 381 21.28 59.41 43.00
CA TRP A 381 21.32 59.13 44.43
C TRP A 381 22.26 60.07 45.19
N ARG A 382 23.47 60.30 44.65
CA ARG A 382 24.44 61.24 45.24
C ARG A 382 23.94 62.68 45.19
N ALA A 383 23.27 63.08 44.10
CA ALA A 383 22.68 64.42 43.99
C ALA A 383 21.58 64.65 45.05
N GLU A 384 20.69 63.67 45.24
CA GLU A 384 19.64 63.70 46.26
C GLU A 384 20.23 63.73 47.69
N GLN A 385 21.25 62.92 47.97
CA GLN A 385 21.96 62.94 49.26
C GLN A 385 22.62 64.29 49.53
N SER A 386 23.37 64.83 48.55
CA SER A 386 24.02 66.13 48.68
C SER A 386 23.02 67.26 48.92
N ALA A 387 21.86 67.22 48.26
CA ALA A 387 20.77 68.17 48.48
C ALA A 387 20.19 68.07 49.89
N ARG A 388 20.06 66.86 50.45
CA ARG A 388 19.63 66.65 51.85
C ARG A 388 20.67 67.16 52.84
N ASP A 389 21.95 66.88 52.62
CA ASP A 389 23.03 67.34 53.48
C ASP A 389 23.10 68.88 53.50
N THR A 390 23.02 69.54 52.33
CA THR A 390 22.97 71.01 52.26
C THR A 390 21.73 71.60 52.92
N ALA A 391 20.57 70.96 52.76
CA ALA A 391 19.35 71.38 53.46
C ALA A 391 19.48 71.24 54.99
N GLN A 392 20.11 70.15 55.46
CA GLN A 392 20.36 69.91 56.88
C GLN A 392 21.36 70.93 57.46
N GLU A 393 22.44 71.24 56.74
CA GLU A 393 23.39 72.29 57.12
C GLU A 393 22.70 73.66 57.18
N ALA A 394 21.92 74.03 56.17
CA ALA A 394 21.18 75.28 56.15
C ALA A 394 20.20 75.40 57.33
N TRP A 395 19.47 74.31 57.64
CA TRP A 395 18.57 74.25 58.77
C TRP A 395 19.30 74.38 60.12
N SER A 396 20.43 73.69 60.29
CA SER A 396 21.24 73.82 61.51
C SER A 396 21.80 75.23 61.70
N ARG A 397 22.18 75.91 60.61
CA ARG A 397 22.63 77.31 60.64
C ARG A 397 21.51 78.26 61.03
N ASP A 398 20.31 78.12 60.46
CA ASP A 398 19.13 78.92 60.83
C ASP A 398 18.79 78.76 62.32
N ILE A 399 18.87 77.54 62.86
CA ILE A 399 18.67 77.29 64.29
C ILE A 399 19.73 78.00 65.14
N ALA A 400 21.00 77.91 64.76
CA ALA A 400 22.08 78.54 65.50
C ALA A 400 21.92 80.07 65.52
N GLU A 401 21.55 80.69 64.39
CA GLU A 401 21.28 82.13 64.30
C GLU A 401 20.09 82.54 65.18
N ARG A 402 18.99 81.77 65.16
CA ARG A 402 17.83 82.01 66.03
C ARG A 402 18.17 81.89 67.52
N LEU A 403 18.97 80.90 67.91
CA LEU A 403 19.45 80.73 69.28
C LEU A 403 20.32 81.91 69.74
N ALA A 404 21.23 82.37 68.88
CA ALA A 404 22.07 83.53 69.16
C ALA A 404 21.26 84.83 69.31
N ALA A 405 20.27 85.04 68.45
CA ALA A 405 19.34 86.17 68.54
C ALA A 405 18.55 86.15 69.86
N TRP A 406 17.99 84.99 70.22
CA TRP A 406 17.27 84.80 71.47
C TRP A 406 18.15 85.04 72.71
N GLN A 407 19.39 84.55 72.70
CA GLN A 407 20.34 84.78 73.78
C GLN A 407 20.67 86.27 73.95
N THR A 408 20.78 87.00 72.83
CA THR A 408 21.02 88.45 72.85
C THR A 408 19.83 89.21 73.44
N GLU A 409 18.61 88.82 73.06
CA GLU A 409 17.36 89.39 73.60
C GLU A 409 17.19 89.11 75.11
N MET A 410 17.59 87.92 75.58
CA MET A 410 17.62 87.62 77.01
C MET A 410 18.64 88.50 77.75
N ARG A 411 19.79 88.78 77.16
CA ARG A 411 20.81 89.64 77.78
C ARG A 411 20.31 91.07 77.94
N THR A 412 19.67 91.63 76.92
CA THR A 412 19.10 92.98 76.99
C THR A 412 17.96 93.09 78.00
N LEU A 413 17.14 92.05 78.14
CA LEU A 413 16.12 91.95 79.20
C LEU A 413 16.74 91.96 80.61
N VAL A 414 17.83 91.22 80.82
CA VAL A 414 18.53 91.19 82.12
C VAL A 414 19.18 92.55 82.42
N GLU A 415 19.82 93.19 81.42
CA GLU A 415 20.42 94.52 81.56
C GLU A 415 19.37 95.59 81.90
N THR A 416 18.21 95.57 81.23
CA THR A 416 17.11 96.52 81.51
C THR A 416 16.46 96.30 82.87
N ALA A 417 16.29 95.04 83.31
CA ALA A 417 15.83 94.74 84.66
C ALA A 417 16.83 95.21 85.74
N GLY A 418 18.13 95.06 85.49
CA GLY A 418 19.19 95.58 86.36
C GLY A 418 19.14 97.10 86.51
N ALA A 419 18.94 97.83 85.40
CA ALA A 419 18.79 99.28 85.41
C ALA A 419 17.55 99.74 86.19
N GLN A 420 16.41 99.05 86.06
CA GLN A 420 15.21 99.34 86.84
C GLN A 420 15.42 99.17 88.35
N MET A 421 16.13 98.12 88.76
CA MET A 421 16.42 97.86 90.17
C MET A 421 17.27 98.98 90.79
N GLN A 422 18.21 99.54 90.01
CA GLN A 422 19.07 100.63 90.44
C GLN A 422 18.28 101.94 90.67
N VAL A 423 17.30 102.23 89.80
CA VAL A 423 16.41 103.39 89.95
C VAL A 423 15.55 103.29 91.23
N LEU A 424 15.08 102.09 91.58
CA LEU A 424 14.32 101.87 92.83
C LEU A 424 15.19 102.11 94.09
N GLN A 425 16.48 101.78 94.04
CA GLN A 425 17.40 102.05 95.14
C GLN A 425 17.65 103.55 95.35
N ASP A 426 17.76 104.33 94.27
CA ASP A 426 17.96 105.77 94.35
C ASP A 426 16.71 106.52 94.85
N GLN A 427 15.50 106.07 94.50
CA GLN A 427 14.26 106.60 95.08
C GLN A 427 14.21 106.40 96.60
N THR A 428 14.68 105.25 97.09
CA THR A 428 14.72 104.96 98.53
C THR A 428 15.67 105.89 99.28
N ARG A 429 16.80 106.27 98.67
CA ARG A 429 17.77 107.24 99.24
C ARG A 429 17.26 108.67 99.28
N LEU A 430 16.42 109.08 98.33
CA LEU A 430 15.84 110.43 98.29
C LEU A 430 14.82 110.65 99.41
N LEU A 431 14.02 109.63 99.74
CA LEU A 431 13.07 109.67 100.86
C LEU A 431 13.78 109.82 102.22
N GLY A 432 14.96 109.22 102.39
CA GLY A 432 15.75 109.36 103.63
C GLY A 432 16.25 110.79 103.89
N ARG A 433 16.58 111.56 102.84
CA ARG A 433 17.10 112.93 102.98
C ARG A 433 16.04 113.98 103.29
N VAL A 434 14.77 113.72 103.00
CA VAL A 434 13.67 114.64 103.29
C VAL A 434 13.28 114.60 104.77
N VAL A 435 13.42 113.45 105.43
CA VAL A 435 13.11 113.28 106.86
C VAL A 435 14.16 113.97 107.76
N GLU A 436 15.41 114.05 107.30
CA GLU A 436 16.52 114.65 108.06
C GLU A 436 16.49 116.20 108.07
N GLN A 437 15.80 116.83 107.12
CA GLN A 437 15.69 118.31 107.04
C GLN A 437 14.60 118.91 107.96
N GLU A 438 13.66 118.11 108.46
CA GLU A 438 12.62 118.57 109.40
C GLU A 438 13.15 118.76 110.84
N GLU A 439 14.19 118.01 111.24
CA GLU A 439 14.69 118.01 112.63
C GLU A 439 15.55 119.25 112.97
N GLN A 440 16.15 119.91 111.96
CA GLN A 440 17.02 121.09 112.16
C GLN A 440 16.27 122.43 112.24
N LEU A 441 14.99 122.48 111.83
CA LEU A 441 14.15 123.69 111.90
C LEU A 441 13.64 124.00 113.32
N VAL A 442 13.56 123.01 114.20
CA VAL A 442 13.09 123.16 115.58
C VAL A 442 14.17 123.76 116.51
N GLY A 443 15.46 123.57 116.21
CA GLY A 443 16.57 124.03 117.05
C GLY A 443 16.91 125.53 116.96
N VAL A 444 16.59 126.19 115.84
CA VAL A 444 16.86 127.62 115.63
C VAL A 444 15.78 128.51 116.28
N GLN A 445 14.58 127.98 116.49
CA GLN A 445 13.44 128.70 117.08
C GLN A 445 13.56 128.91 118.60
N GLN A 446 14.29 128.05 119.33
CA GLN A 446 14.44 128.16 120.78
C GLN A 446 15.50 129.19 121.22
N ARG A 447 16.50 129.51 120.38
CA ARG A 447 17.58 130.46 120.74
C ARG A 447 17.24 131.93 120.48
N LEU A 448 16.24 132.22 119.63
CA LEU A 448 15.78 133.59 119.37
C LEU A 448 14.86 134.12 120.49
N THR A 449 14.13 133.23 121.17
CA THR A 449 13.20 133.59 122.26
C THR A 449 13.92 134.03 123.54
N ALA A 450 15.07 133.44 123.87
CA ALA A 450 15.83 133.81 125.08
C ALA A 450 16.48 135.21 125.00
N ASN A 451 16.81 135.70 123.80
CA ASN A 451 17.39 137.04 123.62
C ASN A 451 16.35 138.17 123.65
N LEU A 452 15.06 137.86 123.52
CA LEU A 452 13.97 138.85 123.55
C LEU A 452 13.43 139.12 124.97
N GLU A 453 13.74 138.29 125.97
CA GLU A 453 13.35 138.54 127.37
C GLU A 453 14.36 139.41 128.14
N ALA A 454 15.66 139.38 127.80
CA ALA A 454 16.67 140.20 128.49
C ALA A 454 16.59 141.71 128.13
N VAL A 455 16.04 142.05 126.97
CA VAL A 455 15.88 143.46 126.54
C VAL A 455 14.60 144.11 127.11
N ARG A 456 13.63 143.31 127.59
CA ARG A 456 12.40 143.82 128.25
C ARG A 456 12.57 144.26 129.70
N ALA A 457 13.70 143.96 130.34
CA ALA A 457 14.01 144.46 131.69
C ALA A 457 14.71 145.83 131.70
N ALA A 458 14.99 146.40 130.52
CA ALA A 458 15.65 147.69 130.35
C ALA A 458 14.70 148.90 130.28
N GLU A 459 13.37 148.73 130.37
CA GLU A 459 12.43 149.82 130.06
C GLU A 459 11.25 150.02 131.05
N ALA A 460 11.32 149.42 132.25
CA ALA A 460 10.23 149.48 133.25
C ALA A 460 10.59 150.08 134.62
N PHE A 461 11.64 150.90 134.74
CA PHE A 461 11.89 151.69 135.97
C PHE A 461 12.43 153.12 135.70
N GLU A 462 12.12 153.67 134.51
CA GLU A 462 12.17 155.11 134.24
C GLU A 462 10.85 155.81 134.66
N GLN A 463 9.87 155.05 135.19
CA GLN A 463 8.51 155.54 135.48
C GLN A 463 8.23 155.85 136.97
N THR A 464 9.26 156.01 137.82
CA THR A 464 9.11 156.56 139.19
C THR A 464 10.03 157.75 139.47
N LEU A 465 10.56 158.40 138.44
CA LEU A 465 11.22 159.72 138.49
C LEU A 465 10.22 160.90 138.45
N HIS A 466 8.93 160.66 138.69
CA HIS A 466 7.85 161.65 138.53
C HIS A 466 7.03 161.98 139.79
N SER A 467 7.46 161.61 141.00
CA SER A 467 6.81 162.11 142.25
C SER A 467 7.77 162.68 143.30
N LEU A 468 8.82 163.35 142.81
CA LEU A 468 9.50 164.49 143.46
C LEU A 468 8.54 165.71 143.61
N ASN A 469 7.23 165.54 143.43
CA ASN A 469 6.20 166.58 143.51
C ASN A 469 5.41 166.58 144.84
N ALA A 470 5.90 165.88 145.87
CA ALA A 470 5.48 166.01 147.27
C ALA A 470 6.63 166.46 148.19
N ALA A 471 7.52 167.31 147.65
CA ALA A 471 8.52 168.05 148.39
C ALA A 471 7.95 169.14 149.31
N VAL A 472 6.66 169.44 149.33
CA VAL A 472 6.23 170.76 149.85
C VAL A 472 5.06 170.71 150.81
N HIS A 473 4.55 169.51 151.12
CA HIS A 473 3.81 169.32 152.35
C HIS A 473 4.69 168.81 153.49
N LEU A 474 5.12 169.78 154.29
CA LEU A 474 4.78 169.79 155.70
C LEU A 474 5.41 168.66 156.55
N LEU A 475 6.50 168.88 157.30
CA LEU A 475 7.02 170.14 157.84
C LEU A 475 5.99 171.08 158.49
N THR A 476 4.74 170.64 158.69
CA THR A 476 3.86 171.12 159.76
C THR A 476 3.46 169.95 160.62
N ALA A 477 3.60 170.17 161.91
CA ALA A 477 3.17 169.30 163.00
C ALA A 477 4.14 168.17 163.40
N ARG A 478 5.39 168.57 163.69
CA ARG A 478 5.95 168.24 165.00
C ARG A 478 4.94 168.72 166.07
N HIS A 479 4.45 167.79 166.90
CA HIS A 479 3.58 167.98 168.07
C HIS A 479 2.09 168.36 167.84
N ALA A 480 1.18 167.39 168.05
CA ALA A 480 0.00 167.51 168.93
C ALA A 480 -0.79 166.18 169.06
N ALA A 481 -0.90 165.67 170.30
CA ALA A 481 -1.79 164.62 170.84
C ALA A 481 -1.68 163.19 170.23
N ARG A 482 -1.10 162.17 170.88
CA ARG A 482 -1.30 161.61 172.23
C ARG A 482 -2.72 161.03 172.43
N ALA A 483 -2.72 159.71 172.69
CA ALA A 483 -3.79 158.84 173.19
C ALA A 483 -4.87 158.45 172.15
N ALA A 484 -5.17 157.17 171.95
CA ALA A 484 -4.91 156.01 172.79
C ALA A 484 -3.65 155.21 172.45
#